data_AF-A0A2A2DQS3-F1
#
_entry.id   AF-A0A2A2DQS3-F1
#
_cell.length_a   1.000
_cell.length_b   1.000
_cell.length_c   1.000
_cell.angle_alpha   90.00
_cell.angle_beta   90.00
_cell.angle_gamma   90.00
#
_symmetry.space_group_name_H-M   'P 1'
#
loop_
_entity.id
_entity.type
_entity.pdbx_description
1 polymer ?
#
loop_
_entity_poly.entity_id
_entity_poly.type
_entity_poly.pdbx_seq_one_letter_code
_entity_poly.pdbx_strand_id
1 'polypeptide(L)'
;MQCKPRQDERAEEHLTRQGYACYRPHCRRERLVRGHRQEATESLFPGYLFIHLASNDNWSPLRSTRGVNRVVSFGGRPIAIDDALIAQLQHRAEPDVEKMLQPGEAVRILEGSFAELDAIFLSMDGDDRVVLLMNLLHRQQQISLPLASIRVH
;
A
#
# COMPACT_ATOMS: atom_id res chain seq x y z
N MET A 1 1.10 14.47 -1.26
CA MET A 1 2.55 14.79 -1.31
C MET A 1 3.33 13.50 -1.53
N GLN A 2 4.40 13.55 -2.33
CA GLN A 2 5.31 12.42 -2.53
C GLN A 2 6.53 12.55 -1.60
N CYS A 3 6.90 11.45 -0.97
CA CYS A 3 8.03 11.32 -0.06
C CYS A 3 9.20 10.59 -0.73
N LYS A 4 10.37 10.68 -0.12
CA LYS A 4 11.52 9.85 -0.50
C LYS A 4 11.24 8.38 -0.11
N PRO A 5 11.80 7.40 -0.84
CA PRO A 5 11.59 5.98 -0.55
C PRO A 5 11.83 5.67 0.93
N ARG A 6 10.82 5.07 1.59
CA ARG A 6 10.87 4.64 3.00
C ARG A 6 11.13 5.78 4.00
N GLN A 7 10.76 7.02 3.68
CA GLN A 7 10.94 8.19 4.54
C GLN A 7 9.64 8.98 4.79
N ASP A 8 8.50 8.41 4.44
CA ASP A 8 7.17 8.97 4.63
C ASP A 8 6.81 9.18 6.10
N GLU A 9 7.16 8.25 7.00
CA GLU A 9 7.03 8.45 8.46
C GLU A 9 7.89 9.63 8.96
N ARG A 10 9.14 9.72 8.48
CA ARG A 10 10.03 10.85 8.80
C ARG A 10 9.52 12.17 8.23
N ALA A 11 8.93 12.13 7.04
CA ALA A 11 8.35 13.31 6.41
C ALA A 11 7.17 13.84 7.22
N GLU A 12 6.25 12.95 7.63
CA GLU A 12 5.15 13.27 8.53
C GLU A 12 5.64 13.93 9.83
N GLU A 13 6.60 13.31 10.52
CA GLU A 13 7.17 13.85 11.76
C GLU A 13 7.72 15.28 11.58
N HIS A 14 8.50 15.52 10.52
CA HIS A 14 9.09 16.82 10.25
C HIS A 14 8.07 17.88 9.85
N LEU A 15 7.03 17.51 9.08
CA LEU A 15 5.96 18.42 8.69
C LEU A 15 5.10 18.82 9.89
N THR A 16 4.74 17.86 10.75
CA THR A 16 3.98 18.14 11.97
C THR A 16 4.77 19.05 12.91
N ARG A 17 6.09 18.86 13.04
CA ARG A 17 6.97 19.76 13.80
C ARG A 17 7.04 21.18 13.24
N GLN A 18 6.81 21.35 11.94
CA GLN A 18 6.72 22.66 11.28
C GLN A 18 5.33 23.30 11.41
N GLY A 19 4.36 22.59 12.01
CA GLY A 19 2.99 23.07 12.21
C GLY A 19 2.01 22.69 11.10
N TYR A 20 2.41 21.86 10.14
CA TYR A 20 1.50 21.40 9.09
C TYR A 20 0.62 20.24 9.58
N ALA A 21 -0.67 20.31 9.25
CA ALA A 21 -1.58 19.20 9.42
C ALA A 21 -1.34 18.16 8.31
N CYS A 22 -0.97 16.95 8.70
CA CYS A 22 -0.65 15.85 7.78
C CYS A 22 -1.47 14.62 8.13
N TYR A 23 -1.72 13.79 7.13
CA TYR A 23 -2.36 12.50 7.29
C TYR A 23 -1.63 11.46 6.44
N ARG A 24 -1.04 10.46 7.09
CA ARG A 24 -0.51 9.26 6.46
C ARG A 24 -1.43 8.10 6.81
N PRO A 25 -2.20 7.52 5.88
CA PRO A 25 -2.98 6.33 6.20
C PRO A 25 -2.03 5.15 6.45
N HIS A 26 -2.35 4.34 7.45
CA HIS A 26 -1.58 3.16 7.83
C HIS A 26 -2.46 1.90 7.75
N CYS A 27 -1.84 0.75 7.54
CA CYS A 27 -2.46 -0.56 7.68
C CYS A 27 -1.59 -1.44 8.60
N ARG A 28 -2.21 -2.45 9.23
CA ARG A 28 -1.49 -3.50 9.93
C ARG A 28 -1.29 -4.67 8.98
N ARG A 29 -0.05 -5.10 8.83
CA ARG A 29 0.30 -6.27 8.02
C ARG A 29 1.11 -7.23 8.87
N GLU A 30 0.86 -8.52 8.73
CA GLU A 30 1.81 -9.50 9.24
C GLU A 30 3.09 -9.47 8.39
N ARG A 31 4.26 -9.54 9.02
CA ARG A 31 5.53 -9.67 8.34
C ARG A 31 6.38 -10.73 9.00
N LEU A 32 7.12 -11.49 8.19
CA LEU A 32 8.16 -12.38 8.70
C LEU A 32 9.44 -11.56 8.98
N VAL A 33 9.74 -11.35 10.26
CA VAL A 33 10.96 -10.67 10.70
C VAL A 33 11.80 -11.67 11.47
N ARG A 34 12.99 -12.00 10.92
CA ARG A 34 13.90 -13.00 11.49
C ARG A 34 13.22 -14.36 11.77
N GLY A 35 12.32 -14.79 10.89
CA GLY A 35 11.61 -16.08 11.01
C GLY A 35 10.39 -16.06 11.93
N HIS A 36 10.10 -14.95 12.61
CA HIS A 36 8.91 -14.80 13.45
C HIS A 36 7.88 -13.88 12.79
N ARG A 37 6.60 -14.24 12.90
CA ARG A 37 5.51 -13.34 12.51
C ARG A 37 5.42 -12.19 13.49
N GLN A 38 5.44 -10.98 12.96
CA GLN A 38 5.23 -9.77 13.73
C GLN A 38 4.23 -8.90 12.98
N GLU A 39 3.27 -8.34 13.70
CA GLU A 39 2.42 -7.28 13.16
C GLU A 39 3.26 -6.02 13.01
N ALA A 40 3.26 -5.46 11.80
CA ALA A 40 3.89 -4.19 11.50
C ALA A 40 2.81 -3.19 11.07
N THR A 41 2.88 -1.97 11.60
CA THR A 41 2.11 -0.85 11.07
C THR A 41 2.91 -0.24 9.92
N GLU A 42 2.40 -0.35 8.71
CA GLU A 42 3.03 0.16 7.50
C GLU A 42 2.11 1.19 6.84
N SER A 43 2.66 2.08 6.01
CA SER A 43 1.85 3.06 5.27
C SER A 43 1.01 2.36 4.21
N LEU A 44 -0.27 2.69 4.15
CA LEU A 44 -1.19 2.17 3.13
C LEU A 44 -0.77 2.62 1.71
N PHE A 45 -0.19 3.82 1.61
CA PHE A 45 0.38 4.36 0.37
C PHE A 45 1.86 4.69 0.59
N PRO A 46 2.77 3.69 0.50
CA PRO A 46 4.19 3.91 0.72
C PRO A 46 4.74 5.03 -0.16
N GLY A 47 5.44 5.98 0.46
CA GLY A 47 5.98 7.15 -0.25
C GLY A 47 4.97 8.27 -0.53
N TYR A 48 3.77 8.21 0.03
CA TYR A 48 2.78 9.29 -0.06
C TYR A 48 2.24 9.69 1.31
N LEU A 49 1.92 10.98 1.46
CA LEU A 49 1.17 11.53 2.59
C LEU A 49 0.24 12.64 2.10
N PHE A 50 -0.85 12.87 2.83
CA PHE A 50 -1.75 14.00 2.63
C PHE A 50 -1.33 15.15 3.53
N ILE A 51 -1.42 16.37 3.01
CA ILE A 51 -1.12 17.59 3.76
C ILE A 51 -2.30 18.54 3.56
N HIS A 52 -2.78 19.11 4.65
CA HIS A 52 -3.78 20.16 4.61
C HIS A 52 -3.09 21.51 4.67
N LEU A 53 -3.33 22.33 3.65
CA LEU A 53 -2.78 23.68 3.51
C LEU A 53 -3.92 24.65 3.26
N ALA A 54 -4.06 25.64 4.12
CA ALA A 54 -4.93 26.77 3.89
C ALA A 54 -4.40 27.63 2.74
N SER A 55 -5.26 28.44 2.13
CA SER A 55 -4.90 29.28 0.98
C SER A 55 -3.78 30.28 1.29
N ASN A 56 -3.57 30.64 2.55
CA ASN A 56 -2.54 31.54 3.05
C ASN A 56 -1.27 30.83 3.57
N ASP A 57 -1.23 29.49 3.56
CA ASP A 57 -0.08 28.76 4.07
C ASP A 57 1.14 28.87 3.14
N ASN A 58 2.32 28.90 3.75
CA ASN A 58 3.58 28.97 3.01
C ASN A 58 3.97 27.59 2.48
N TRP A 59 4.11 27.46 1.16
CA TRP A 59 4.52 26.23 0.48
C TRP A 59 6.04 26.02 0.45
N SER A 60 6.82 27.07 0.69
CA SER A 60 8.28 27.06 0.52
C SER A 60 9.00 26.04 1.41
N PRO A 61 8.64 25.87 2.70
CA PRO A 61 9.29 24.91 3.60
C PRO A 61 9.14 23.44 3.16
N LEU A 62 8.07 23.11 2.41
CA LEU A 62 7.79 21.73 2.02
C LEU A 62 8.94 21.12 1.20
N ARG A 63 9.58 21.92 0.34
CA ARG A 63 10.68 21.48 -0.54
C ARG A 63 11.97 21.16 0.21
N SER A 64 12.20 21.82 1.34
CA SER A 64 13.39 21.62 2.19
C SER A 64 13.14 20.68 3.37
N THR A 65 11.92 20.16 3.51
CA THR A 65 11.55 19.26 4.59
C THR A 65 12.16 17.87 4.38
N ARG A 66 12.79 17.34 5.44
CA ARG A 66 13.42 16.01 5.40
C ARG A 66 12.36 14.93 5.16
N GLY A 67 12.64 14.02 4.23
CA GLY A 67 11.72 12.95 3.85
C GLY A 67 10.75 13.34 2.73
N VAL A 68 10.55 14.63 2.46
CA VAL A 68 9.73 15.10 1.34
C VAL A 68 10.52 15.00 0.03
N ASN A 69 9.84 14.56 -1.03
CA ASN A 69 10.38 14.58 -2.39
C ASN A 69 9.77 15.74 -3.18
N ARG A 70 8.44 15.74 -3.35
CA ARG A 70 7.72 16.81 -4.06
C ARG A 70 6.23 16.84 -3.74
N VAL A 71 5.60 17.96 -4.04
CA VAL A 71 4.14 18.05 -4.13
C VAL A 71 3.69 17.38 -5.44
N VAL A 72 2.62 16.59 -5.38
CA VAL A 72 2.01 15.99 -6.57
C VAL A 72 1.23 17.06 -7.31
N SER A 73 1.53 17.24 -8.59
CA SER A 73 0.98 18.32 -9.41
C SER A 73 0.65 17.82 -10.82
N PHE A 74 -0.44 18.33 -11.41
CA PHE A 74 -0.78 18.13 -12.81
C PHE A 74 -0.73 19.47 -13.54
N GLY A 75 -0.05 19.55 -14.68
CA GLY A 75 0.13 20.81 -15.41
C GLY A 75 0.83 21.91 -14.58
N GLY A 76 1.72 21.52 -13.66
CA GLY A 76 2.45 22.45 -12.78
C GLY A 76 1.63 22.99 -11.60
N ARG A 77 0.36 22.60 -11.45
CA ARG A 77 -0.50 23.00 -10.32
C ARG A 77 -0.65 21.86 -9.32
N PRO A 78 -0.47 22.10 -8.01
CA PRO A 78 -0.82 21.13 -6.98
C PRO A 78 -2.25 20.65 -7.15
N ILE A 79 -2.47 19.34 -6.95
CA ILE A 79 -3.81 18.75 -7.00
C ILE A 79 -4.39 18.81 -5.60
N ALA A 80 -5.51 19.53 -5.45
CA ALA A 80 -6.33 19.46 -4.25
C ALA A 80 -7.15 18.17 -4.25
N ILE A 81 -7.34 17.61 -3.07
CA ILE A 81 -8.17 16.42 -2.85
C ILE A 81 -9.34 16.85 -1.96
N ASP A 82 -10.51 16.31 -2.23
CA ASP A 82 -11.72 16.59 -1.42
C ASP A 82 -11.54 16.07 0.02
N ASP A 83 -11.91 16.89 0.99
CA ASP A 83 -11.91 16.53 2.40
C ASP A 83 -12.78 15.29 2.67
N ALA A 84 -13.86 15.11 1.90
CA ALA A 84 -14.71 13.93 1.98
C ALA A 84 -13.93 12.63 1.66
N LEU A 85 -12.97 12.67 0.74
CA LEU A 85 -12.13 11.51 0.43
C LEU A 85 -11.18 11.20 1.59
N ILE A 86 -10.60 12.22 2.21
CA ILE A 86 -9.74 12.05 3.39
C ILE A 86 -10.54 11.47 4.56
N ALA A 87 -11.74 11.99 4.81
CA ALA A 87 -12.63 11.47 5.84
C ALA A 87 -13.01 9.99 5.59
N GLN A 88 -13.31 9.60 4.35
CA GLN A 88 -13.56 8.20 3.99
C GLN A 88 -12.33 7.31 4.22
N LEU A 89 -11.13 7.79 3.88
CA LEU A 89 -9.90 7.06 4.14
C LEU A 89 -9.63 6.89 5.64
N GLN A 90 -9.94 7.91 6.45
CA GLN A 90 -9.83 7.83 7.91
C GLN A 90 -10.84 6.84 8.51
N HIS A 91 -12.07 6.81 7.97
CA HIS A 91 -13.12 5.91 8.46
C HIS A 91 -12.87 4.44 8.08
N ARG A 92 -12.23 4.18 6.94
CA ARG A 92 -11.86 2.84 6.48
C ARG A 92 -10.53 2.33 7.06
N ALA A 93 -9.73 3.20 7.67
CA ALA A 93 -8.44 2.85 8.24
C ALA A 93 -8.54 2.19 9.62
N GLU A 94 -9.65 1.53 9.95
CA GLU A 94 -9.62 0.47 10.97
C GLU A 94 -8.71 -0.63 10.42
N PRO A 95 -7.52 -0.86 11.01
CA PRO A 95 -6.54 -1.72 10.41
C PRO A 95 -6.95 -3.17 10.67
N ASP A 96 -7.82 -3.71 9.81
CA ASP A 96 -7.89 -5.16 9.64
C ASP A 96 -6.49 -5.64 9.26
N VAL A 97 -6.01 -6.65 9.99
CA VAL A 97 -4.70 -7.22 9.74
C VAL A 97 -4.76 -7.91 8.39
N GLU A 98 -4.06 -7.36 7.40
CA GLU A 98 -3.83 -8.07 6.14
C GLU A 98 -2.99 -9.31 6.46
N LYS A 99 -3.65 -10.46 6.52
CA LYS A 99 -3.00 -11.76 6.74
C LYS A 99 -2.09 -12.06 5.55
N MET A 100 -0.85 -12.45 5.85
CA MET A 100 0.03 -12.97 4.82
C MET A 100 -0.49 -14.32 4.33
N LEU A 101 -0.54 -14.46 3.00
CA LEU A 101 -0.71 -15.75 2.34
C LEU A 101 0.41 -16.72 2.75
N GLN A 102 0.05 -17.94 3.09
CA GLN A 102 1.02 -18.99 3.40
C GLN A 102 1.20 -19.96 2.24
N PRO A 103 2.44 -20.36 1.91
CA PRO A 103 2.67 -21.45 0.98
C PRO A 103 1.84 -22.68 1.36
N GLY A 104 1.05 -23.17 0.41
CA GLY A 104 0.09 -24.27 0.64
C GLY A 104 -1.37 -23.84 0.81
N GLU A 105 -1.66 -22.55 0.97
CA GLU A 105 -3.04 -22.06 1.05
C GLU A 105 -3.76 -22.20 -0.30
N ALA A 106 -5.01 -22.66 -0.23
CA ALA A 106 -5.89 -22.71 -1.38
C ALA A 106 -6.41 -21.31 -1.69
N VAL A 107 -6.31 -20.92 -2.96
CA VAL A 107 -6.80 -19.65 -3.48
C VAL A 107 -7.63 -19.87 -4.73
N ARG A 108 -8.56 -18.96 -5.01
CA ARG A 108 -9.35 -18.90 -6.23
C ARG A 108 -8.88 -17.74 -7.09
N ILE A 109 -8.70 -17.99 -8.39
CA ILE A 109 -8.38 -16.96 -9.38
C ILE A 109 -9.66 -16.22 -9.77
N LEU A 110 -9.64 -14.89 -9.71
CA LEU A 110 -10.82 -14.04 -9.94
C LEU A 110 -10.94 -13.56 -11.39
N GLU A 111 -9.83 -13.42 -12.10
CA GLU A 111 -9.79 -12.75 -13.41
C GLU A 111 -8.84 -13.44 -14.40
N GLY A 112 -9.02 -13.16 -15.69
CA GLY A 112 -8.18 -13.68 -16.78
C GLY A 112 -8.64 -15.04 -17.33
N SER A 113 -7.79 -15.68 -18.14
CA SER A 113 -8.10 -16.95 -18.81
C SER A 113 -8.27 -18.16 -17.87
N PHE A 114 -7.92 -17.98 -16.60
CA PHE A 114 -8.00 -19.01 -15.55
C PHE A 114 -8.98 -18.62 -14.44
N ALA A 115 -9.87 -17.64 -14.67
CA ALA A 115 -10.86 -17.23 -13.69
C ALA A 115 -11.72 -18.41 -13.22
N GLU A 116 -12.12 -18.36 -11.94
CA GLU A 116 -12.88 -19.37 -11.21
C GLU A 116 -12.14 -20.70 -10.96
N LEU A 117 -10.87 -20.83 -11.37
CA LEU A 117 -10.06 -22.01 -11.05
C LEU A 117 -9.40 -21.89 -9.68
N ASP A 118 -9.33 -23.02 -8.97
CA ASP A 118 -8.63 -23.13 -7.70
C ASP A 118 -7.13 -23.45 -7.94
N ALA A 119 -6.28 -22.85 -7.12
CA ALA A 119 -4.83 -23.03 -7.14
C ALA A 119 -4.26 -23.01 -5.71
N ILE A 120 -3.02 -23.46 -5.57
CA ILE A 120 -2.28 -23.44 -4.30
C ILE A 120 -1.26 -22.30 -4.37
N PHE A 121 -1.27 -21.40 -3.40
CA PHE A 121 -0.25 -20.37 -3.28
C PHE A 121 1.12 -21.02 -2.97
N LEU A 122 2.15 -20.69 -3.76
CA LEU A 122 3.51 -21.16 -3.51
C LEU A 122 4.37 -20.07 -2.85
N SER A 123 4.40 -18.88 -3.43
CA SER A 123 5.22 -17.77 -2.96
C SER A 123 4.80 -16.45 -3.59
N MET A 124 5.29 -15.34 -3.02
CA MET A 124 5.27 -14.04 -3.68
C MET A 124 6.33 -13.99 -4.81
N ASP A 125 6.06 -13.21 -5.85
CA ASP A 125 6.96 -12.86 -6.96
C ASP A 125 7.12 -11.33 -6.99
N GLY A 126 7.95 -10.81 -6.08
CA GLY A 126 7.98 -9.37 -5.75
C GLY A 126 6.87 -8.98 -4.76
N ASP A 127 6.46 -7.72 -4.78
CA ASP A 127 5.51 -7.17 -3.79
C ASP A 127 4.04 -7.35 -4.18
N ASP A 128 3.72 -7.38 -5.49
CA ASP A 128 2.34 -7.33 -6.00
C ASP A 128 1.93 -8.56 -6.82
N ARG A 129 2.79 -9.57 -6.95
CA ARG A 129 2.50 -10.79 -7.72
C ARG A 129 2.68 -12.04 -6.88
N VAL A 130 1.95 -13.07 -7.24
CA VAL A 130 1.94 -14.37 -6.58
C VAL A 130 2.22 -15.48 -7.58
N VAL A 131 2.99 -16.47 -7.15
CA VAL A 131 3.20 -17.73 -7.87
C VAL A 131 2.20 -18.74 -7.32
N LEU A 132 1.39 -19.29 -8.22
CA LEU A 132 0.36 -20.26 -7.90
C LEU A 132 0.65 -21.59 -8.61
N LEU A 133 0.30 -22.69 -7.96
CA LEU A 133 0.32 -24.03 -8.51
C LEU A 133 -1.12 -24.47 -8.79
N MET A 134 -1.44 -24.72 -10.05
CA MET A 134 -2.76 -25.20 -10.46
C MET A 134 -2.66 -26.54 -11.18
N ASN A 135 -3.70 -27.35 -11.08
CA ASN A 135 -3.83 -28.59 -11.85
C ASN A 135 -4.65 -28.32 -13.12
N LEU A 136 -4.01 -28.46 -14.29
CA LEU A 136 -4.65 -28.30 -15.59
C LEU A 136 -4.33 -29.51 -16.47
N LEU A 137 -5.35 -30.17 -17.01
CA LEU A 137 -5.21 -31.34 -17.91
C LEU A 137 -4.31 -32.46 -17.31
N HIS A 138 -4.53 -32.79 -16.03
CA HIS A 138 -3.73 -33.77 -15.28
C HIS A 138 -2.23 -33.43 -15.15
N ARG A 139 -1.86 -32.16 -15.37
CA ARG A 139 -0.50 -31.64 -15.14
C ARG A 139 -0.54 -30.49 -14.15
N GLN A 140 0.50 -30.40 -13.35
CA GLN A 140 0.74 -29.24 -12.51
C GLN A 140 1.38 -28.13 -13.35
N GLN A 141 0.81 -26.92 -13.28
CA GLN A 141 1.37 -25.73 -13.91
C GLN A 141 1.55 -24.62 -12.88
N GLN A 142 2.70 -23.94 -12.96
CA GLN A 142 2.96 -22.74 -12.20
C GLN A 142 2.59 -21.52 -13.02
N ILE A 143 1.88 -20.58 -12.42
CA ILE A 143 1.53 -19.31 -13.05
C ILE A 143 1.85 -18.15 -12.10
N SER A 144 2.27 -17.01 -12.67
CA SER A 144 2.45 -15.76 -11.94
C SER A 144 1.29 -14.84 -12.28
N LEU A 145 0.57 -14.35 -11.27
CA LEU A 145 -0.57 -13.43 -11.41
C LEU A 145 -0.45 -12.27 -10.41
N PRO A 146 -1.13 -11.13 -10.65
CA PRO A 146 -1.27 -10.09 -9.63
C PRO A 146 -1.96 -10.63 -8.36
N LEU A 147 -1.50 -10.21 -7.18
CA LEU A 147 -2.10 -10.57 -5.88
C LEU A 147 -3.59 -10.18 -5.82
N ALA A 148 -3.95 -9.05 -6.42
CA ALA A 148 -5.33 -8.58 -6.48
C ALA A 148 -6.27 -9.49 -7.29
N SER A 149 -5.72 -10.38 -8.14
CA SER A 149 -6.50 -11.30 -8.98
C SER A 149 -6.81 -12.63 -8.30
N ILE A 150 -6.54 -12.77 -7.00
CA ILE A 150 -6.85 -13.99 -6.23
C ILE A 150 -7.66 -13.69 -4.97
N ARG A 151 -8.41 -14.68 -4.52
CA ARG A 151 -9.12 -14.70 -3.24
C ARG A 151 -8.73 -15.95 -2.45
N VAL A 152 -8.43 -15.79 -1.16
CA VAL A 152 -8.21 -16.93 -0.25
C VAL A 152 -9.55 -17.59 0.07
N HIS A 153 -9.56 -18.92 0.10
CA HIS A 153 -10.73 -19.69 0.56
C HIS A 153 -11.01 -19.51 2.06
#